data_AF-A0A1Q8Q8G6-F1
#
_entry.id   AF-A0A1Q8Q8G6-F1
#
_cell.length_a   1.000
_cell.length_b   1.000
_cell.length_c   1.000
_cell.angle_alpha   90.00
_cell.angle_beta   90.00
_cell.angle_gamma   90.00
#
_symmetry.space_group_name_H-M   'P 1'
#
loop_
_entity.id
_entity.type
_entity.pdbx_description
1 polymer ?
#
loop_
_entity_poly.entity_id
_entity_poly.type
_entity_poly.pdbx_seq_one_letter_code
_entity_poly.pdbx_strand_id
1 'polypeptide(L)'
;MWSAAITSVIGAAYTSVSFIRTFHPSLEKYHKYIIVGFILLLTGIFASIGRPVKMLILAGALNGLILPIALGVMLIAAHKKSIVGDYRHPIWMTGAGVLVVVLMAAMGGYTLVTQLPTLFE
;
A
#
# COMPACT_ATOMS: atom_id res chain seq x y z
N MET A 1 -1.91 12.89 -17.70
CA MET A 1 -1.57 11.47 -17.43
C MET A 1 -0.10 11.26 -17.08
N TRP A 2 0.86 11.88 -17.77
CA TRP A 2 2.30 11.76 -17.47
C TRP A 2 2.72 12.12 -16.04
N SER A 3 2.28 13.27 -15.52
CA SER A 3 2.64 13.73 -14.16
C SER A 3 2.10 12.81 -13.05
N ALA A 4 0.85 12.34 -13.18
CA ALA A 4 0.24 11.41 -12.22
C ALA A 4 0.93 10.04 -12.22
N ALA A 5 1.31 9.54 -13.40
CA ALA A 5 2.05 8.27 -13.49
C ALA A 5 3.43 8.37 -12.83
N ILE A 6 4.19 9.44 -13.10
CA ILE A 6 5.52 9.64 -12.52
C ILE A 6 5.45 9.77 -11.00
N THR A 7 4.51 10.57 -10.48
CA THR A 7 4.34 10.75 -9.03
C THR A 7 3.91 9.45 -8.33
N SER A 8 3.06 8.64 -8.97
CA SER A 8 2.67 7.33 -8.44
C SER A 8 3.84 6.33 -8.41
N VAL A 9 4.67 6.27 -9.46
CA VAL A 9 5.85 5.39 -9.52
C VAL A 9 6.88 5.79 -8.47
N ILE A 10 7.15 7.09 -8.36
CA ILE A 10 8.07 7.62 -7.34
C ILE A 10 7.52 7.32 -5.94
N GLY A 11 6.24 7.57 -5.68
CA GLY A 11 5.59 7.27 -4.40
C GLY A 11 5.73 5.81 -3.99
N ALA A 12 5.42 4.87 -4.90
CA ALA A 12 5.57 3.44 -4.65
C ALA A 12 7.02 3.05 -4.34
N ALA A 13 7.99 3.58 -5.10
CA ALA A 13 9.40 3.33 -4.85
C ALA A 13 9.86 3.86 -3.49
N TYR A 14 9.41 5.05 -3.07
CA TYR A 14 9.72 5.59 -1.74
C TYR A 14 9.17 4.71 -0.62
N THR A 15 7.93 4.23 -0.73
CA THR A 15 7.35 3.32 0.27
C THR A 15 8.14 2.00 0.35
N SER A 16 8.45 1.36 -0.78
CA SER A 16 9.23 0.12 -0.80
C SER A 16 10.64 0.31 -0.21
N VAL A 17 11.34 1.38 -0.59
CA VAL A 17 12.69 1.65 -0.08
C VAL A 17 12.65 2.11 1.37
N SER A 18 11.57 2.74 1.84
CA SER A 18 11.38 3.03 3.26
C SER A 18 11.30 1.75 4.09
N PHE A 19 10.55 0.74 3.63
CA PHE A 19 10.50 -0.57 4.29
C PHE A 19 11.88 -1.22 4.34
N ILE A 20 12.61 -1.23 3.22
CA ILE A 20 13.96 -1.82 3.13
C ILE A 20 14.96 -1.08 4.04
N ARG A 21 14.86 0.26 4.13
CA ARG A 21 15.70 1.09 5.02
C ARG A 21 15.51 0.76 6.50
N THR A 22 14.29 0.45 6.92
CA THR A 22 13.99 0.10 8.32
C THR A 22 14.72 -1.17 8.79
N PHE A 23 15.14 -2.06 7.88
CA PHE A 23 15.85 -3.29 8.24
C PHE A 23 17.37 -3.11 8.47
N HIS A 24 18.02 -2.07 7.93
CA HIS A 24 19.47 -1.89 8.13
C HIS A 24 19.94 -0.42 7.95
N PRO A 25 20.65 0.18 8.92
CA PRO A 25 21.08 1.59 8.87
C PRO A 25 22.07 1.89 7.74
N SER A 26 22.81 0.90 7.22
CA SER A 26 23.72 1.11 6.08
C SER A 26 23.01 1.44 4.76
N LEU A 27 21.70 1.15 4.64
CA LEU A 27 20.90 1.46 3.46
C LEU A 27 20.42 2.93 3.45
N GLU A 28 20.51 3.62 4.57
CA GLU A 28 20.11 5.02 4.71
C GLU A 28 21.06 5.97 3.96
N LYS A 29 22.36 5.63 3.94
CA LYS A 29 23.42 6.43 3.29
C LYS A 29 23.34 6.43 1.76
N TYR A 30 22.77 5.38 1.16
CA TYR A 30 22.66 5.22 -0.31
C TYR A 30 21.22 5.24 -0.83
N HIS A 31 20.27 5.72 -0.04
CA HIS A 31 18.84 5.61 -0.36
C HIS A 31 18.46 6.17 -1.74
N LYS A 32 19.08 7.28 -2.18
CA LYS A 32 18.81 7.87 -3.49
C LYS A 32 19.20 6.92 -4.63
N TYR A 33 20.35 6.27 -4.52
CA TYR A 33 20.83 5.29 -5.51
C TYR A 33 19.99 4.01 -5.49
N ILE A 34 19.55 3.58 -4.30
CA ILE A 34 18.66 2.42 -4.15
C ILE A 34 17.30 2.68 -4.81
N ILE A 35 16.72 3.87 -4.65
CA ILE A 35 15.46 4.24 -5.30
C ILE A 35 15.60 4.22 -6.82
N VAL A 36 16.65 4.85 -7.36
CA VAL A 36 16.88 4.87 -8.81
C VAL A 36 17.12 3.47 -9.35
N GLY A 37 17.95 2.66 -8.67
CA GLY A 37 18.19 1.27 -9.03
C GLY A 37 16.91 0.42 -9.01
N PHE A 38 16.06 0.62 -8.00
CA PHE A 38 14.77 -0.07 -7.88
C PHE A 38 13.82 0.29 -9.03
N ILE A 39 13.76 1.58 -9.41
CA ILE A 39 12.94 2.02 -10.54
C ILE A 39 13.44 1.41 -11.86
N LEU A 40 14.76 1.41 -12.10
CA LEU A 40 15.35 0.82 -13.30
C LEU A 40 15.08 -0.68 -13.40
N LEU A 41 15.24 -1.39 -12.28
CA LEU A 41 14.96 -2.82 -12.18
C LEU A 41 13.49 -3.12 -12.46
N LEU A 42 12.56 -2.41 -11.82
CA LEU A 42 11.12 -2.58 -12.05
C LEU A 42 10.73 -2.29 -13.50
N THR A 43 11.32 -1.24 -14.09
CA THR A 43 11.09 -0.89 -15.49
C THR A 43 11.59 -1.99 -16.44
N GLY A 44 12.76 -2.58 -16.18
CA GLY A 44 13.29 -3.68 -16.97
C GLY A 44 12.44 -4.95 -16.89
N ILE A 45 11.98 -5.30 -15.67
CA ILE A 45 11.07 -6.43 -15.46
C ILE A 45 9.74 -6.20 -16.18
N PHE A 46 9.18 -5.01 -16.06
CA PHE A 46 7.92 -4.64 -16.72
C PHE A 46 8.02 -4.74 -18.24
N ALA A 47 9.12 -4.25 -18.82
CA ALA A 47 9.38 -4.32 -20.26
C ALA A 47 9.51 -5.77 -20.77
N SER A 48 9.99 -6.69 -19.92
CA SER A 48 10.25 -8.09 -20.31
C SER A 48 9.03 -9.02 -20.20
N ILE A 49 8.13 -8.81 -19.23
CA ILE A 49 7.03 -9.75 -18.90
C ILE A 49 5.75 -9.52 -19.72
N GLY A 50 5.42 -8.27 -20.07
CA GLY A 50 4.33 -7.96 -21.02
C GLY A 50 2.90 -8.40 -20.63
N ARG A 51 2.61 -8.79 -19.38
CA ARG A 51 1.27 -9.21 -18.90
C ARG A 51 0.63 -8.22 -17.92
N PRO A 52 0.25 -7.00 -18.37
CA PRO A 52 -0.23 -5.94 -17.49
C PRO A 52 -1.59 -6.25 -16.85
N VAL A 53 -2.48 -6.97 -17.53
CA VAL A 53 -3.86 -7.19 -17.06
C VAL A 53 -3.91 -8.08 -15.82
N LYS A 54 -3.21 -9.22 -15.82
CA LYS A 54 -3.16 -10.13 -14.66
C LYS A 54 -2.48 -9.47 -13.45
N MET A 55 -1.42 -8.69 -13.70
CA MET A 55 -0.77 -7.86 -12.67
C MET A 55 -1.72 -6.81 -12.09
N LEU A 56 -2.54 -6.17 -12.92
CA LEU A 56 -3.50 -5.15 -12.48
C LEU A 56 -4.59 -5.75 -11.59
N ILE A 57 -5.11 -6.93 -11.93
CA ILE A 57 -6.13 -7.63 -11.13
C ILE A 57 -5.54 -8.05 -9.78
N LEU A 58 -4.35 -8.65 -9.77
CA LEU A 58 -3.64 -9.00 -8.53
C LEU A 58 -3.37 -7.78 -7.65
N ALA A 59 -2.86 -6.69 -8.24
CA ALA A 59 -2.58 -5.45 -7.52
C ALA A 59 -3.87 -4.83 -6.95
N GLY A 60 -4.97 -4.87 -7.71
CA GLY A 60 -6.28 -4.40 -7.26
C GLY A 60 -6.82 -5.20 -6.08
N ALA A 61 -6.77 -6.53 -6.15
CA ALA A 61 -7.19 -7.43 -5.07
C ALA A 61 -6.35 -7.24 -3.80
N LEU A 62 -5.02 -7.14 -3.94
CA LEU A 62 -4.12 -6.88 -2.81
C LEU A 62 -4.37 -5.50 -2.20
N ASN A 63 -4.58 -4.46 -3.00
CA ASN A 63 -4.85 -3.12 -2.50
C ASN A 63 -6.22 -3.03 -1.80
N GLY A 64 -7.24 -3.70 -2.33
CA GLY A 64 -8.55 -3.80 -1.69
C GLY A 64 -8.50 -4.43 -0.29
N LEU A 65 -7.53 -5.30 -0.04
CA LEU A 65 -7.31 -5.93 1.27
C LEU A 65 -6.36 -5.14 2.18
N ILE A 66 -5.34 -4.47 1.62
CA ILE A 66 -4.34 -3.76 2.43
C ILE A 66 -4.93 -2.53 3.15
N LEU A 67 -5.87 -1.83 2.50
CA LEU A 67 -6.52 -0.63 3.02
C LEU A 67 -7.29 -0.89 4.34
N PRO A 68 -8.24 -1.85 4.43
CA PRO A 68 -8.95 -2.11 5.68
C PRO A 68 -8.02 -2.63 6.79
N ILE A 69 -6.99 -3.40 6.45
CA ILE A 69 -6.00 -3.87 7.43
C ILE A 69 -5.19 -2.70 7.98
N ALA A 70 -4.62 -1.87 7.12
CA ALA A 70 -3.81 -0.73 7.52
C ALA A 70 -4.63 0.27 8.34
N LEU A 71 -5.83 0.64 7.89
CA LEU A 71 -6.72 1.54 8.61
C LEU A 71 -7.16 0.94 9.95
N GLY A 72 -7.49 -0.36 10.01
CA GLY A 72 -7.85 -1.04 11.25
C GLY A 72 -6.72 -0.99 12.29
N VAL A 73 -5.49 -1.32 11.88
CA VAL A 73 -4.30 -1.23 12.75
C VAL A 73 -4.05 0.21 13.20
N MET A 74 -4.17 1.18 12.29
CA MET A 74 -4.00 2.60 12.61
C MET A 74 -5.05 3.09 13.60
N LEU A 75 -6.31 2.65 13.48
CA LEU A 75 -7.38 3.02 14.40
C LEU A 75 -7.13 2.48 15.81
N ILE A 76 -6.66 1.23 15.92
CA ILE A 76 -6.26 0.63 17.20
C ILE A 76 -5.06 1.38 17.78
N ALA A 77 -4.06 1.71 16.95
CA ALA A 77 -2.90 2.48 17.36
C ALA A 77 -3.26 3.89 17.83
N ALA A 78 -4.26 4.52 17.20
CA ALA A 78 -4.73 5.87 17.53
C ALA A 78 -5.32 5.99 18.95
N HIS A 79 -5.78 4.88 19.54
CA HIS A 79 -6.30 4.84 20.91
C HIS A 79 -5.22 4.46 21.94
N LYS A 80 -4.03 4.06 21.48
CA LYS A 80 -2.95 3.66 22.35
C LYS A 80 -2.15 4.88 22.79
N LYS A 81 -2.34 5.32 24.05
CA LYS A 81 -1.59 6.44 24.65
C LYS A 81 -0.07 6.29 24.53
N SER A 82 0.45 5.06 24.51
CA SER A 82 1.88 4.80 24.35
C SER A 82 2.43 5.15 22.95
N ILE A 83 1.57 5.30 21.94
CA ILE A 83 1.95 5.62 20.55
C ILE A 83 1.63 7.10 20.24
N VAL A 84 0.49 7.59 20.76
CA VAL A 84 -0.10 8.88 20.39
C VAL A 84 0.22 9.99 21.41
N GLY A 85 0.74 9.63 22.59
CA GLY A 85 1.07 10.57 23.65
C GLY A 85 -0.18 11.23 24.24
N ASP A 86 -0.20 12.56 24.25
CA ASP A 86 -1.29 13.37 24.84
C ASP A 86 -2.51 13.58 23.92
N TYR A 87 -2.45 13.08 22.68
CA TYR A 87 -3.53 13.28 21.73
C TYR A 87 -4.73 12.37 22.02
N ARG A 88 -5.89 12.99 22.24
CA ARG A 88 -7.18 12.28 22.41
C ARG A 88 -7.87 12.18 21.06
N HIS A 89 -7.79 11.01 20.44
CA HIS A 89 -8.50 10.78 19.19
C HIS A 89 -10.02 10.89 19.42
N PRO A 90 -10.72 11.79 18.68
CA PRO A 90 -12.13 12.04 18.92
C PRO A 90 -12.98 10.84 18.51
N ILE A 91 -13.93 10.46 19.36
CA ILE A 91 -14.78 9.26 19.21
C ILE A 91 -15.57 9.27 17.89
N TRP A 92 -15.90 10.46 17.36
CA TRP A 92 -16.59 10.59 16.08
C TRP A 92 -15.70 10.24 14.87
N MET A 93 -14.40 10.59 14.91
CA MET A 93 -13.44 10.15 13.90
C MET A 93 -13.19 8.64 14.00
N THR A 94 -13.20 8.08 15.21
CA THR A 94 -13.16 6.63 15.41
C THR A 94 -14.36 5.96 14.75
N GLY A 95 -15.57 6.45 15.00
CA GLY A 95 -16.79 5.89 14.42
C GLY A 95 -16.80 5.95 12.89
N ALA A 96 -16.39 7.08 12.30
CA ALA A 96 -16.23 7.20 10.85
C ALA A 96 -15.15 6.25 10.32
N GLY A 97 -14.03 6.11 11.03
CA GLY A 97 -12.95 5.18 10.68
C GLY A 97 -13.40 3.72 10.69
N VAL A 98 -14.13 3.29 11.71
CA VAL A 98 -14.71 1.93 11.77
C VAL A 98 -15.66 1.72 10.60
N LEU A 99 -16.55 2.68 10.31
CA LEU A 99 -17.48 2.58 9.19
C LEU A 99 -16.74 2.38 7.86
N VAL A 100 -15.70 3.18 7.60
CA VAL A 100 -14.87 3.04 6.40
C VAL A 100 -14.17 1.69 6.36
N VAL A 101 -13.59 1.22 7.47
CA VAL A 101 -12.95 -0.10 7.53
C VAL A 101 -13.93 -1.22 7.20
N VAL A 102 -15.16 -1.18 7.73
CA VAL A 102 -16.20 -2.18 7.44
C VAL A 102 -16.61 -2.14 5.97
N LEU A 103 -16.86 -0.95 5.42
CA LEU A 103 -17.21 -0.79 4.01
C LEU A 103 -16.09 -1.29 3.09
N MET A 104 -14.85 -0.93 3.38
CA MET A 104 -13.69 -1.36 2.60
C MET A 104 -13.42 -2.86 2.74
N ALA A 105 -13.62 -3.45 3.91
CA ALA A 105 -13.52 -4.89 4.10
C ALA A 105 -14.58 -5.64 3.29
N ALA A 106 -15.83 -5.14 3.26
CA ALA A 106 -16.90 -5.70 2.44
C ALA A 106 -16.59 -5.60 0.93
N MET A 107 -16.16 -4.42 0.47
CA MET A 107 -15.79 -4.20 -0.94
C MET A 107 -14.55 -4.99 -1.35
N GLY A 108 -13.54 -5.08 -0.48
CA GLY A 108 -12.34 -5.87 -0.68
C GLY A 108 -12.66 -7.36 -0.76
N GLY A 109 -13.52 -7.87 0.13
CA GLY A 109 -14.03 -9.24 0.09
C GLY A 109 -14.79 -9.55 -1.19
N TYR A 110 -15.68 -8.66 -1.62
CA TYR A 110 -16.39 -8.80 -2.89
C TYR A 110 -15.43 -8.81 -4.09
N THR A 111 -14.43 -7.93 -4.09
CA THR A 111 -13.41 -7.85 -5.14
C THR A 111 -12.58 -9.13 -5.19
N LEU A 112 -12.18 -9.69 -4.04
CA LEU A 112 -11.48 -10.97 -3.97
C LEU A 112 -12.34 -12.10 -4.56
N VAL A 113 -13.60 -12.24 -4.15
CA VAL A 113 -14.48 -13.32 -4.62
C VAL A 113 -14.79 -13.21 -6.11
N THR A 114 -14.91 -11.99 -6.65
CA THR A 114 -15.23 -11.76 -8.06
C THR A 114 -14.02 -11.77 -8.99
N GLN A 115 -12.86 -11.28 -8.53
CA GLN A 115 -11.65 -11.16 -9.36
C GLN A 115 -10.69 -12.33 -9.25
N LEU A 116 -10.68 -13.09 -8.14
CA LEU A 116 -9.85 -14.30 -8.02
C LEU A 116 -10.18 -15.36 -9.08
N PRO A 117 -11.45 -15.65 -9.42
CA PRO A 117 -11.78 -16.62 -10.47
C PRO A 117 -11.25 -16.20 -11.85
N THR A 118 -11.30 -14.90 -12.17
CA THR A 118 -10.79 -14.35 -13.44
C THR A 118 -9.27 -14.42 -13.60
N LEU A 119 -8.55 -14.77 -12.52
CA LEU A 119 -7.10 -14.96 -12.59
C LEU A 119 -6.71 -16.35 -13.13
N PHE A 120 -7.59 -17.33 -12.92
CA PHE A 120 -7.40 -18.74 -13.27
C PHE A 120 -7.99 -19.13 -14.65
N GLU A 121 -8.75 -18.24 -15.28
CA GLU A 121 -9.02 -18.24 -16.73
C GLU A 121 -7.92 -17.52 -17.54
#